data_AF-A0A3C2AZ52-F1
#
_entry.id   AF-A0A3C2AZ52-F1
#
_cell.length_a   1.000
_cell.length_b   1.000
_cell.length_c   1.000
_cell.angle_alpha   90.00
_cell.angle_beta   90.00
_cell.angle_gamma   90.00
#
_symmetry.space_group_name_H-M   'P 1'
#
loop_
_entity.id
_entity.type
_entity.pdbx_description
1 polymer ?
#
loop_
_entity_poly.entity_id
_entity_poly.type
_entity_poly.pdbx_seq_one_letter_code
_entity_poly.pdbx_strand_id
1 'polypeptide(L)'
;MSLLQATDGPVLLGFDFPLGYPRGFARAARLGGPGAPWERAWRHLSASIVDGADNANNRWQVAADLNERIGSLWFWGVAPSAAGPHLTRHKPLTELAVPELRHAEVRLRGDGWRPFPTRHLLGAGSVGSQTLTGIPVVQRLRTHPELAHRVQVWPFETGLTLPVLQPTAIVIAEIWPTLVPHAHIDHPVKDARQVTALSQHLAALNAAGSLPALFSPQVTPDERDDIVAEEGWVLGLG
;
A
#
# COMPACT_ATOMS: atom_id res chain seq x y z
N MET A 1 -17.33 10.09 0.48
CA MET A 1 -17.00 11.51 0.32
C MET A 1 -17.41 12.37 1.50
N SER A 2 -18.53 12.11 2.20
CA SER A 2 -18.96 12.95 3.33
C SER A 2 -17.96 13.02 4.49
N LEU A 3 -17.24 11.93 4.80
CA LEU A 3 -16.23 11.89 5.87
C LEU A 3 -15.01 12.80 5.63
N LEU A 4 -14.67 13.14 4.38
CA LEU A 4 -13.56 14.04 4.05
C LEU A 4 -14.00 15.50 3.89
N GLN A 5 -15.31 15.75 3.98
CA GLN A 5 -15.92 17.07 3.85
C GLN A 5 -16.42 17.60 5.20
N ALA A 6 -16.57 16.75 6.21
CA ALA A 6 -17.18 17.08 7.51
C ALA A 6 -16.17 17.35 8.64
N THR A 7 -14.86 17.20 8.41
CA THR A 7 -13.82 17.37 9.44
C THR A 7 -13.15 18.73 9.29
N ASP A 8 -13.05 19.47 10.41
CA ASP A 8 -12.23 20.68 10.49
C ASP A 8 -10.76 20.29 10.66
N GLY A 9 -9.89 20.80 9.77
CA GLY A 9 -8.44 20.60 9.84
C GLY A 9 -7.87 19.52 8.90
N PRO A 10 -6.53 19.35 8.92
CA PRO A 10 -5.86 18.30 8.16
C PRO A 10 -6.31 16.89 8.56
N VAL A 11 -6.46 16.00 7.59
CA VAL A 11 -6.88 14.61 7.77
C VAL A 11 -5.74 13.67 7.37
N LEU A 12 -5.45 12.68 8.22
CA LEU A 12 -4.59 11.54 7.89
C LEU A 12 -5.47 10.32 7.54
N LEU A 13 -5.35 9.82 6.31
CA LEU A 13 -5.98 8.60 5.82
C LEU A 13 -4.97 7.47 5.76
N GLY A 14 -5.14 6.50 6.66
CA GLY A 14 -4.35 5.27 6.68
C GLY A 14 -5.00 4.16 5.85
N PHE A 15 -4.21 3.52 4.98
CA PHE A 15 -4.60 2.31 4.25
C PHE A 15 -3.78 1.11 4.72
N ASP A 16 -4.46 0.03 5.15
CA ASP A 16 -3.85 -1.23 5.59
C ASP A 16 -3.55 -2.16 4.41
N PHE A 17 -2.80 -1.64 3.43
CA PHE A 17 -2.19 -2.39 2.35
C PHE A 17 -1.02 -1.59 1.77
N PRO A 18 -0.03 -2.26 1.17
CA PRO A 18 1.09 -1.64 0.47
C PRO A 18 0.64 -0.60 -0.54
N LEU A 19 1.13 0.63 -0.41
CA LEU A 19 0.91 1.68 -1.41
C LEU A 19 1.84 1.55 -2.61
N GLY A 20 2.85 0.70 -2.55
CA GLY A 20 3.82 0.49 -3.64
C GLY A 20 4.23 -0.96 -3.82
N TYR A 21 5.08 -1.17 -4.82
CA TYR A 21 5.66 -2.48 -5.16
C TYR A 21 7.17 -2.45 -4.94
N PRO A 22 7.82 -3.61 -4.75
CA PRO A 22 9.28 -3.65 -4.62
C PRO A 22 9.99 -2.96 -5.77
N ARG A 23 11.15 -2.35 -5.48
CA ARG A 23 11.96 -1.62 -6.46
C ARG A 23 12.17 -2.43 -7.74
N GLY A 24 12.03 -1.75 -8.88
CA GLY A 24 12.12 -2.32 -10.21
C GLY A 24 10.84 -2.95 -10.74
N PHE A 25 9.74 -2.99 -9.98
CA PHE A 25 8.48 -3.62 -10.40
C PHE A 25 7.89 -3.01 -11.68
N ALA A 26 7.71 -1.69 -11.74
CA ALA A 26 7.20 -0.97 -12.89
C ALA A 26 8.09 -1.17 -14.11
N ARG A 27 9.41 -1.25 -13.93
CA ARG A 27 10.36 -1.57 -15.01
C ARG A 27 10.16 -3.00 -15.50
N ALA A 28 10.13 -3.98 -14.59
CA ALA A 28 9.96 -5.40 -14.92
C ALA A 28 8.61 -5.67 -15.62
N ALA A 29 7.53 -5.05 -15.13
CA ALA A 29 6.19 -5.12 -15.71
C ALA A 29 6.01 -4.23 -16.96
N ARG A 30 7.07 -3.55 -17.43
CA ARG A 30 7.07 -2.71 -18.63
C ARG A 30 6.00 -1.61 -18.59
N LEU A 31 5.80 -1.02 -17.41
CA LEU A 31 4.84 0.06 -17.18
C LEU A 31 5.45 1.39 -17.60
N GLY A 32 5.16 1.80 -18.83
CA GLY A 32 5.60 3.05 -19.42
C GLY A 32 4.71 4.26 -19.11
N GLY A 33 5.06 5.41 -19.69
CA GLY A 33 4.35 6.68 -19.52
C GLY A 33 5.06 7.65 -18.58
N PRO A 34 4.50 8.87 -18.38
CA PRO A 34 5.13 9.90 -17.55
C PRO A 34 4.99 9.57 -16.05
N GLY A 35 5.84 10.22 -15.24
CA GLY A 35 5.80 10.15 -13.78
C GLY A 35 6.76 9.11 -13.19
N ALA A 36 6.81 9.07 -11.85
CA ALA A 36 7.62 8.14 -11.09
C ALA A 36 7.14 6.67 -11.26
N PRO A 37 7.99 5.66 -10.96
CA PRO A 37 7.60 4.24 -11.05
C PRO A 37 6.28 3.90 -10.34
N TRP A 38 6.08 4.38 -9.10
CA TRP A 38 4.82 4.16 -8.37
C TRP A 38 3.60 4.74 -9.11
N GLU A 39 3.72 5.93 -9.72
CA GLU A 39 2.61 6.56 -10.46
C GLU A 39 2.23 5.75 -11.70
N ARG A 40 3.22 5.17 -12.39
CA ARG A 40 2.99 4.31 -13.55
C ARG A 40 2.30 3.02 -13.14
N ALA A 41 2.67 2.44 -12.00
CA ALA A 41 1.98 1.29 -11.42
C ALA A 41 0.53 1.64 -11.06
N TRP A 42 0.30 2.73 -10.34
CA TRP A 42 -1.04 3.16 -9.94
C TRP A 42 -1.94 3.44 -11.14
N ARG A 43 -1.42 4.14 -12.16
CA ARG A 43 -2.15 4.42 -13.40
C ARG A 43 -2.52 3.14 -14.13
N HIS A 44 -1.59 2.19 -14.24
CA HIS A 44 -1.85 0.90 -14.87
C HIS A 44 -2.93 0.12 -14.13
N LEU A 45 -2.83 -0.01 -12.81
CA LEU A 45 -3.83 -0.73 -12.00
C LEU A 45 -5.20 -0.06 -12.09
N SER A 46 -5.25 1.27 -12.00
CA SER A 46 -6.52 2.01 -12.07
C SER A 46 -7.21 1.90 -13.44
N ALA A 47 -6.43 1.70 -14.51
CA ALA A 47 -6.97 1.49 -15.85
C ALA A 47 -7.36 0.03 -16.12
N SER A 48 -6.77 -0.93 -15.40
CA SER A 48 -6.91 -2.37 -15.70
C SER A 48 -7.86 -3.09 -14.74
N ILE A 49 -7.94 -2.65 -13.49
CA ILE A 49 -8.78 -3.26 -12.45
C ILE A 49 -10.22 -2.76 -12.61
N VAL A 50 -11.13 -3.72 -12.67
CA VAL A 50 -12.57 -3.52 -12.57
C VAL A 50 -13.00 -4.07 -11.22
N ASP A 51 -13.70 -3.26 -10.42
CA ASP A 51 -14.22 -3.61 -9.11
C ASP A 51 -15.71 -3.23 -9.02
N GLY A 52 -16.55 -4.26 -9.01
CA GLY A 52 -18.00 -4.16 -9.04
C GLY A 52 -18.61 -3.90 -7.67
N ALA A 53 -19.85 -3.41 -7.64
CA ALA A 53 -20.57 -3.13 -6.40
C ALA A 53 -20.89 -4.39 -5.57
N ASP A 54 -20.83 -5.57 -6.18
CA ASP A 54 -20.98 -6.89 -5.56
C ASP A 54 -19.63 -7.51 -5.13
N ASN A 55 -18.56 -6.71 -5.11
CA ASN A 55 -17.19 -7.14 -4.79
C ASN A 55 -16.57 -8.10 -5.83
N ALA A 56 -17.22 -8.28 -6.99
CA ALA A 56 -16.63 -8.98 -8.13
C ALA A 56 -15.53 -8.11 -8.76
N ASN A 57 -14.40 -8.71 -9.09
CA ASN A 57 -13.29 -8.01 -9.75
C ASN A 57 -12.47 -8.93 -10.64
N ASN A 58 -11.67 -8.31 -11.50
CA ASN A 58 -10.81 -9.01 -12.46
C ASN A 58 -9.35 -9.13 -12.00
N ARG A 59 -9.07 -9.02 -10.68
CA ARG A 59 -7.70 -8.96 -10.14
C ARG A 59 -6.81 -10.16 -10.54
N TRP A 60 -7.41 -11.33 -10.77
CA TRP A 60 -6.68 -12.52 -11.26
C TRP A 60 -6.19 -12.34 -12.68
N GLN A 61 -7.01 -11.77 -13.57
CA GLN A 61 -6.62 -11.48 -14.94
C GLN A 61 -5.48 -10.45 -14.95
N VAL A 62 -5.62 -9.35 -14.20
CA VAL A 62 -4.60 -8.30 -14.13
C VAL A 62 -3.27 -8.85 -13.60
N ALA A 63 -3.31 -9.71 -12.57
CA ALA A 63 -2.10 -10.36 -12.05
C ALA A 63 -1.45 -11.30 -13.07
N ALA A 64 -2.24 -12.06 -13.84
CA ALA A 64 -1.76 -12.93 -14.91
C ALA A 64 -1.09 -12.11 -16.03
N ASP A 65 -1.71 -11.01 -16.47
CA ASP A 65 -1.18 -10.12 -17.50
C ASP A 65 0.15 -9.46 -17.05
N LEU A 66 0.23 -9.08 -15.77
CA LEU A 66 1.47 -8.55 -15.18
C LEU A 66 2.57 -9.62 -15.14
N ASN A 67 2.25 -10.86 -14.74
CA ASN A 67 3.21 -11.97 -14.78
C ASN A 67 3.72 -12.25 -16.19
N GLU A 68 2.85 -12.22 -17.19
CA GLU A 68 3.23 -12.37 -18.60
C GLU A 68 4.19 -11.25 -19.04
N ARG A 69 3.89 -9.98 -18.72
CA ARG A 69 4.77 -8.84 -19.04
C ARG A 69 6.13 -8.92 -18.36
N ILE A 70 6.14 -9.33 -17.08
CA ILE A 70 7.36 -9.55 -16.29
C ILE A 70 8.17 -10.71 -16.88
N GLY A 71 7.50 -11.69 -17.51
CA GLY A 71 8.13 -12.93 -17.98
C GLY A 71 8.44 -13.91 -16.84
N SER A 72 7.79 -13.76 -15.68
CA SER A 72 7.91 -14.69 -14.55
C SER A 72 6.60 -14.78 -13.79
N LEU A 73 6.38 -15.90 -13.08
CA LEU A 73 5.25 -16.09 -12.18
C LEU A 73 5.47 -15.33 -10.86
N TRP A 74 5.52 -14.00 -10.94
CA TRP A 74 5.75 -13.19 -9.77
C TRP A 74 4.53 -13.24 -8.84
N PHE A 75 3.36 -12.80 -9.28
CA PHE A 75 2.10 -13.01 -8.56
C PHE A 75 1.73 -14.49 -8.49
N TRP A 76 1.15 -14.91 -7.37
CA TRP A 76 0.64 -16.27 -7.16
C TRP A 76 -0.43 -16.30 -6.07
N GLY A 77 -1.22 -17.37 -6.03
CA GLY A 77 -2.28 -17.58 -5.06
C GLY A 77 -3.64 -17.32 -5.68
N VAL A 78 -4.27 -18.37 -6.19
CA VAL A 78 -5.58 -18.28 -6.84
C VAL A 78 -6.38 -19.55 -6.59
N ALA A 79 -7.71 -19.45 -6.69
CA ALA A 79 -8.59 -20.60 -6.59
C ALA A 79 -8.30 -21.58 -7.75
N PRO A 80 -8.54 -22.89 -7.57
CA PRO A 80 -8.27 -23.87 -8.62
C PRO A 80 -8.90 -23.55 -9.98
N SER A 81 -10.12 -23.00 -9.98
CA SER A 81 -10.86 -22.64 -11.19
C SER A 81 -10.27 -21.45 -11.96
N ALA A 82 -9.41 -20.64 -11.34
CA ALA A 82 -8.79 -19.47 -11.96
C ALA A 82 -7.26 -19.62 -12.09
N ALA A 83 -6.73 -20.82 -11.86
CA ALA A 83 -5.33 -21.12 -12.13
C ALA A 83 -5.09 -21.26 -13.64
N GLY A 84 -3.94 -20.77 -14.11
CA GLY A 84 -3.57 -20.78 -15.52
C GLY A 84 -2.07 -20.69 -15.75
N PRO A 85 -1.62 -20.59 -17.02
CA PRO A 85 -0.21 -20.59 -17.38
C PRO A 85 0.58 -19.41 -16.78
N HIS A 86 -0.09 -18.28 -16.51
CA HIS A 86 0.52 -17.07 -15.98
C HIS A 86 0.12 -16.74 -14.54
N LEU A 87 -0.70 -17.57 -13.89
CA LEU A 87 -1.06 -17.39 -12.48
C LEU A 87 -1.33 -18.73 -11.80
N THR A 88 -0.47 -19.08 -10.86
CA THR A 88 -0.50 -20.39 -10.20
C THR A 88 -1.13 -20.32 -8.82
N ARG A 89 -1.66 -21.46 -8.37
CA ARG A 89 -2.24 -21.60 -7.03
C ARG A 89 -1.19 -21.49 -5.91
N HIS A 90 -0.03 -22.07 -6.17
CA HIS A 90 1.05 -22.20 -5.19
C HIS A 90 2.20 -21.28 -5.55
N LYS A 91 2.98 -20.92 -4.54
CA LYS A 91 4.19 -20.13 -4.69
C LYS A 91 5.14 -20.84 -5.67
N PRO A 92 5.50 -20.22 -6.80
CA PRO A 92 6.44 -20.81 -7.74
C PRO A 92 7.85 -20.80 -7.15
N LEU A 93 8.61 -21.85 -7.44
CA LEU A 93 10.02 -22.00 -7.05
C LEU A 93 10.96 -21.47 -8.14
N THR A 94 10.63 -20.32 -8.71
CA THR A 94 11.41 -19.67 -9.78
C THR A 94 12.16 -18.48 -9.22
N GLU A 95 13.28 -18.14 -9.85
CA GLU A 95 13.92 -16.85 -9.61
C GLU A 95 12.95 -15.71 -9.90
N LEU A 96 13.06 -14.64 -9.13
CA LEU A 96 12.19 -13.48 -9.25
C LEU A 96 12.89 -12.38 -10.02
N ALA A 97 12.22 -11.86 -11.04
CA ALA A 97 12.69 -10.70 -11.80
C ALA A 97 12.74 -9.41 -10.95
N VAL A 98 12.06 -9.41 -9.81
CA VAL A 98 12.00 -8.32 -8.84
C VAL A 98 12.03 -8.87 -7.42
N PRO A 99 12.56 -8.11 -6.44
CA PRO A 99 12.58 -8.55 -5.05
C PRO A 99 11.20 -9.01 -4.57
N GLU A 100 11.18 -10.01 -3.68
CA GLU A 100 9.94 -10.49 -3.08
C GLU A 100 9.33 -9.48 -2.10
N LEU A 101 10.18 -8.69 -1.44
CA LEU A 101 9.84 -7.78 -0.35
C LEU A 101 10.34 -6.38 -0.67
N ARG A 102 9.60 -5.38 -0.21
CA ARG A 102 10.08 -4.00 -0.09
C ARG A 102 11.00 -3.88 1.11
N HIS A 103 11.74 -2.79 1.19
CA HIS A 103 12.54 -2.41 2.36
C HIS A 103 11.68 -2.36 3.63
N ALA A 104 10.41 -1.91 3.53
CA ALA A 104 9.48 -1.91 4.66
C ALA A 104 9.24 -3.33 5.23
N GLU A 105 8.97 -4.32 4.37
CA GLU A 105 8.80 -5.69 4.83
C GLU A 105 10.10 -6.31 5.33
N VAL A 106 11.24 -5.94 4.75
CA VAL A 106 12.55 -6.39 5.24
C VAL A 106 12.80 -5.87 6.67
N ARG A 107 12.52 -4.59 6.93
CA ARG A 107 12.61 -3.99 8.27
C ARG A 107 11.70 -4.72 9.25
N LEU A 108 10.44 -4.89 8.89
CA LEU A 108 9.47 -5.62 9.71
C LEU A 108 9.94 -7.03 10.07
N ARG A 109 10.52 -7.78 9.12
CA ARG A 109 11.10 -9.09 9.41
C ARG A 109 12.29 -9.01 10.36
N GLY A 110 13.13 -8.00 10.23
CA GLY A 110 14.23 -7.71 11.16
C GLY A 110 13.73 -7.53 12.60
N ASP A 111 12.58 -6.89 12.76
CA ASP A 111 11.93 -6.66 14.06
C ASP A 111 11.13 -7.88 14.58
N GLY A 112 11.26 -9.04 13.92
CA GLY A 112 10.61 -10.30 14.31
C GLY A 112 9.19 -10.49 13.78
N TRP A 113 8.69 -9.56 12.96
CA TRP A 113 7.38 -9.68 12.33
C TRP A 113 7.40 -10.60 11.11
N ARG A 114 6.19 -11.01 10.67
CA ARG A 114 6.00 -11.89 9.50
C ARG A 114 5.05 -11.25 8.48
N PRO A 115 5.47 -10.16 7.81
CA PRO A 115 4.66 -9.56 6.76
C PRO A 115 4.52 -10.49 5.55
N PHE A 116 3.37 -10.41 4.89
CA PHE A 116 3.11 -11.10 3.62
C PHE A 116 3.52 -10.20 2.45
N PRO A 117 4.10 -10.77 1.38
CA PRO A 117 4.56 -9.98 0.25
C PRO A 117 3.39 -9.55 -0.67
N THR A 118 3.57 -8.45 -1.41
CA THR A 118 2.60 -7.90 -2.39
C THR A 118 2.31 -8.83 -3.57
N ARG A 119 3.05 -9.93 -3.70
CA ARG A 119 2.83 -10.97 -4.72
C ARG A 119 1.87 -12.09 -4.30
N HIS A 120 1.45 -12.14 -3.03
CA HIS A 120 0.58 -13.19 -2.50
C HIS A 120 -0.90 -12.78 -2.59
N LEU A 121 -1.67 -13.53 -3.36
CA LEU A 121 -2.99 -13.10 -3.81
C LEU A 121 -4.18 -13.79 -3.10
N LEU A 122 -4.05 -15.00 -2.58
CA LEU A 122 -5.18 -15.72 -1.99
C LEU A 122 -4.78 -16.53 -0.75
N GLY A 123 -5.57 -16.41 0.31
CA GLY A 123 -5.36 -17.10 1.58
C GLY A 123 -5.15 -16.10 2.72
N ALA A 124 -4.62 -16.58 3.84
CA ALA A 124 -4.25 -15.71 4.94
C ALA A 124 -3.16 -14.73 4.49
N GLY A 125 -3.39 -13.43 4.67
CA GLY A 125 -2.44 -12.40 4.24
C GLY A 125 -2.38 -12.24 2.71
N SER A 126 -3.54 -12.16 2.05
CA SER A 126 -3.70 -11.86 0.62
C SER A 126 -3.39 -10.39 0.28
N VAL A 127 -2.26 -9.89 0.80
CA VAL A 127 -1.80 -8.51 0.69
C VAL A 127 -1.71 -8.06 -0.76
N GLY A 128 -1.32 -8.94 -1.67
CA GLY A 128 -1.28 -8.62 -3.09
C GLY A 128 -2.66 -8.36 -3.69
N SER A 129 -3.70 -9.09 -3.28
CA SER A 129 -5.07 -8.79 -3.71
C SER A 129 -5.55 -7.46 -3.17
N GLN A 130 -5.29 -7.16 -1.90
CA GLN A 130 -5.62 -5.87 -1.29
C GLN A 130 -4.92 -4.72 -1.99
N THR A 131 -3.65 -4.91 -2.37
CA THR A 131 -2.87 -3.93 -3.12
C THR A 131 -3.45 -3.69 -4.52
N LEU A 132 -3.75 -4.76 -5.26
CA LEU A 132 -4.30 -4.68 -6.62
C LEU A 132 -5.66 -3.95 -6.66
N THR A 133 -6.55 -4.21 -5.70
CA THR A 133 -7.88 -3.58 -5.67
C THR A 133 -7.89 -2.25 -4.90
N GLY A 134 -6.99 -2.07 -3.95
CA GLY A 134 -6.90 -0.89 -3.09
C GLY A 134 -6.27 0.32 -3.78
N ILE A 135 -5.16 0.14 -4.49
CA ILE A 135 -4.47 1.25 -5.19
C ILE A 135 -5.42 2.02 -6.13
N PRO A 136 -6.27 1.38 -6.96
CA PRO A 136 -7.26 2.10 -7.77
C PRO A 136 -8.19 3.03 -6.97
N VAL A 137 -8.57 2.64 -5.76
CA VAL A 137 -9.39 3.49 -4.86
C VAL A 137 -8.60 4.70 -4.39
N VAL A 138 -7.33 4.51 -4.02
CA VAL A 138 -6.43 5.58 -3.57
C VAL A 138 -6.13 6.55 -4.71
N GLN A 139 -5.84 6.05 -5.90
CA GLN A 139 -5.62 6.87 -7.10
C GLN A 139 -6.87 7.71 -7.40
N ARG A 140 -8.08 7.13 -7.31
CA ARG A 140 -9.34 7.88 -7.49
C ARG A 140 -9.50 9.01 -6.47
N LEU A 141 -9.08 8.83 -5.22
CA LEU A 141 -9.08 9.90 -4.22
C LEU A 141 -8.06 10.99 -4.56
N ARG A 142 -6.83 10.59 -4.93
CA ARG A 142 -5.74 11.49 -5.32
C ARG A 142 -6.10 12.35 -6.53
N THR A 143 -6.81 11.80 -7.51
CA THR A 143 -7.17 12.51 -8.75
C THR A 143 -8.60 13.04 -8.75
N HIS A 144 -9.34 12.92 -7.65
CA HIS A 144 -10.71 13.42 -7.58
C HIS A 144 -10.73 14.94 -7.79
N PRO A 145 -11.56 15.49 -8.71
CA PRO A 145 -11.53 16.92 -9.03
C PRO A 145 -11.64 17.85 -7.82
N GLU A 146 -12.47 17.49 -6.85
CA GLU A 146 -12.68 18.28 -5.62
C GLU A 146 -11.61 18.07 -4.54
N LEU A 147 -10.80 17.02 -4.62
CA LEU A 147 -9.84 16.66 -3.57
C LEU A 147 -8.38 16.80 -4.00
N ALA A 148 -8.09 16.71 -5.30
CA ALA A 148 -6.73 16.58 -5.81
C ALA A 148 -5.79 17.70 -5.35
N HIS A 149 -6.29 18.95 -5.27
CA HIS A 149 -5.50 20.11 -4.85
C HIS A 149 -5.11 20.10 -3.35
N ARG A 150 -5.64 19.16 -2.56
CA ARG A 150 -5.37 19.05 -1.12
C ARG A 150 -4.91 17.66 -0.67
N VAL A 151 -4.81 16.69 -1.58
CA VAL A 151 -4.30 15.34 -1.28
C VAL A 151 -2.79 15.30 -1.48
N GLN A 152 -2.08 14.70 -0.53
CA GLN A 152 -0.67 14.31 -0.64
C GLN A 152 -0.52 12.85 -0.26
N VAL A 153 0.26 12.08 -1.02
CA VAL A 153 0.57 10.68 -0.75
C VAL A 153 1.98 10.57 -0.17
N TRP A 154 2.07 10.27 1.12
CA TRP A 154 3.33 9.98 1.78
C TRP A 154 3.71 8.50 1.58
N PRO A 155 5.00 8.16 1.35
CA PRO A 155 6.16 9.06 1.25
C PRO A 155 6.42 9.60 -0.16
N PHE A 156 5.70 9.12 -1.16
CA PHE A 156 5.97 9.34 -2.57
C PHE A 156 6.07 10.81 -3.00
N GLU A 157 5.20 11.67 -2.47
CA GLU A 157 5.12 13.08 -2.86
C GLU A 157 5.85 14.01 -1.88
N THR A 158 6.39 13.47 -0.78
CA THR A 158 7.00 14.27 0.30
C THR A 158 8.44 13.88 0.61
N GLY A 159 8.95 12.80 0.02
CA GLY A 159 10.35 12.40 0.17
C GLY A 159 10.70 11.90 1.57
N LEU A 160 9.80 11.18 2.25
CA LEU A 160 9.94 10.75 3.65
C LEU A 160 10.14 11.93 4.61
N THR A 161 9.32 12.96 4.44
CA THR A 161 9.22 14.10 5.36
C THR A 161 7.76 14.42 5.65
N LEU A 162 7.52 15.24 6.67
CA LEU A 162 6.19 15.71 7.03
C LEU A 162 5.53 16.41 5.83
N PRO A 163 4.32 15.98 5.42
CA PRO A 163 3.57 16.65 4.36
C PRO A 163 3.22 18.10 4.70
N VAL A 164 2.95 18.92 3.69
CA VAL A 164 2.53 20.31 3.90
C VAL A 164 1.08 20.34 4.41
N LEU A 165 0.87 20.76 5.66
CA LEU A 165 -0.45 20.72 6.31
C LEU A 165 -1.22 22.04 6.17
N GLN A 166 -1.78 22.30 4.98
CA GLN A 166 -2.81 23.33 4.83
C GLN A 166 -4.11 22.98 5.60
N PRO A 167 -4.99 23.93 5.95
CA PRO A 167 -6.14 23.69 6.82
C PRO A 167 -7.09 22.56 6.40
N THR A 168 -7.09 22.18 5.12
CA THR A 168 -7.93 21.10 4.57
C THR A 168 -7.10 19.96 3.95
N ALA A 169 -5.81 19.87 4.28
CA ALA A 169 -4.92 18.86 3.72
C ALA A 169 -5.42 17.44 4.01
N ILE A 170 -5.26 16.56 3.04
CA ILE A 170 -5.53 15.14 3.17
C ILE A 170 -4.20 14.43 2.92
N VAL A 171 -3.66 13.79 3.94
CA VAL A 171 -2.45 12.98 3.85
C VAL A 171 -2.86 11.52 3.74
N ILE A 172 -2.47 10.87 2.66
CA ILE A 172 -2.62 9.43 2.48
C ILE A 172 -1.31 8.77 2.90
N ALA A 173 -1.41 7.77 3.76
CA ALA A 173 -0.27 6.97 4.20
C ALA A 173 -0.63 5.48 4.26
N GLU A 174 0.35 4.64 4.01
CA GLU A 174 0.26 3.23 4.35
C GLU A 174 0.37 3.06 5.86
N ILE A 175 -0.49 2.23 6.43
CA ILE A 175 -0.45 1.87 7.84
C ILE A 175 -0.31 0.36 7.99
N TRP A 176 0.19 -0.06 9.15
CA TRP A 176 0.17 -1.46 9.53
C TRP A 176 -0.31 -1.58 10.98
N PRO A 177 -1.63 -1.74 11.21
CA PRO A 177 -2.26 -1.65 12.53
C PRO A 177 -1.67 -2.56 13.61
N THR A 178 -1.02 -3.66 13.19
CA THR A 178 -0.37 -4.61 14.10
C THR A 178 0.83 -4.02 14.86
N LEU A 179 1.43 -2.92 14.37
CA LEU A 179 2.53 -2.22 15.05
C LEU A 179 2.16 -1.71 16.45
N VAL A 180 0.86 -1.44 16.68
CA VAL A 180 0.38 -0.88 17.93
C VAL A 180 -0.25 -1.98 18.79
N PRO A 181 0.08 -2.05 20.10
CA PRO A 181 -0.60 -2.94 21.03
C PRO A 181 -2.11 -2.67 21.03
N HIS A 182 -2.92 -3.71 20.83
CA HIS A 182 -4.37 -3.58 20.65
C HIS A 182 -5.19 -4.49 21.58
N ALA A 183 -4.53 -5.22 22.49
CA ALA A 183 -5.19 -6.15 23.41
C ALA A 183 -6.14 -5.45 24.41
N HIS A 184 -5.97 -4.14 24.61
CA HIS A 184 -6.77 -3.32 25.51
C HIS A 184 -8.11 -2.87 24.88
N ILE A 185 -8.29 -3.01 23.57
CA ILE A 185 -9.55 -2.67 22.90
C ILE A 185 -10.48 -3.88 23.01
N ASP A 186 -11.63 -3.70 23.65
CA ASP A 186 -12.67 -4.73 23.71
C ASP A 186 -13.56 -4.67 22.47
N HIS A 187 -13.37 -5.63 21.56
CA HIS A 187 -14.19 -5.80 20.37
C HIS A 187 -14.06 -7.23 19.83
N PRO A 188 -15.15 -7.88 19.35
CA PRO A 188 -15.10 -9.27 18.89
C PRO A 188 -14.27 -9.47 17.61
N VAL A 189 -14.25 -8.47 16.73
CA VAL A 189 -13.47 -8.50 15.47
C VAL A 189 -12.04 -8.01 15.74
N LYS A 190 -11.04 -8.85 15.43
CA LYS A 190 -9.62 -8.52 15.61
C LYS A 190 -9.23 -7.24 14.87
N ASP A 191 -9.57 -7.14 13.58
CA ASP A 191 -9.15 -6.00 12.75
C ASP A 191 -9.73 -4.68 13.27
N ALA A 192 -10.97 -4.70 13.79
CA ALA A 192 -11.57 -3.53 14.44
C ALA A 192 -10.81 -3.10 15.70
N ARG A 193 -10.29 -4.05 16.50
CA ARG A 193 -9.40 -3.73 17.63
C ARG A 193 -8.12 -3.04 17.15
N GLN A 194 -7.50 -3.58 16.11
CA GLN A 194 -6.23 -3.07 15.59
C GLN A 194 -6.39 -1.66 15.01
N VAL A 195 -7.39 -1.44 14.16
CA VAL A 195 -7.65 -0.11 13.56
C VAL A 195 -8.03 0.91 14.63
N THR A 196 -8.85 0.53 15.62
CA THR A 196 -9.23 1.41 16.73
C THR A 196 -8.00 1.80 17.56
N ALA A 197 -7.17 0.82 17.96
CA ALA A 197 -5.97 1.08 18.74
C ALA A 197 -4.98 1.99 17.99
N LEU A 198 -4.75 1.73 16.70
CA LEU A 198 -3.90 2.59 15.88
C LEU A 198 -4.48 4.01 15.77
N SER A 199 -5.78 4.16 15.51
CA SER A 199 -6.42 5.47 15.42
C SER A 199 -6.28 6.26 16.72
N GLN A 200 -6.49 5.63 17.87
CA GLN A 200 -6.32 6.26 19.19
C GLN A 200 -4.87 6.63 19.46
N HIS A 201 -3.92 5.76 19.09
CA HIS A 201 -2.49 6.01 19.23
C HIS A 201 -2.04 7.21 18.40
N LEU A 202 -2.42 7.29 17.12
CA LEU A 202 -2.09 8.43 16.26
C LEU A 202 -2.74 9.73 16.75
N ALA A 203 -3.97 9.68 17.26
CA ALA A 203 -4.62 10.85 17.86
C ALA A 203 -3.88 11.34 19.11
N ALA A 204 -3.41 10.42 19.96
CA ALA A 204 -2.62 10.76 21.14
C ALA A 204 -1.26 11.38 20.76
N LEU A 205 -0.57 10.83 19.75
CA LEU A 205 0.67 11.42 19.23
C LEU A 205 0.44 12.80 18.62
N ASN A 206 -0.69 13.02 17.96
CA ASN A 206 -1.06 14.33 17.42
C ASN A 206 -1.27 15.35 18.54
N ALA A 207 -2.05 14.98 19.57
CA ALA A 207 -2.28 15.83 20.73
C ALA A 207 -0.99 16.16 21.51
N ALA A 208 -0.04 15.22 21.52
CA ALA A 208 1.28 15.40 22.14
C ALA A 208 2.30 16.12 21.23
N GLY A 209 1.95 16.44 19.98
CA GLY A 209 2.86 17.09 19.01
C GLY A 209 3.99 16.19 18.48
N SER A 210 3.91 14.87 18.71
CA SER A 210 4.95 13.90 18.31
C SER A 210 4.62 13.13 17.03
N LEU A 211 3.40 13.22 16.52
CA LEU A 211 2.99 12.61 15.25
C LEU A 211 3.93 12.97 14.07
N PRO A 212 4.44 14.21 13.92
CA PRO A 212 5.31 14.56 12.80
C PRO A 212 6.57 13.70 12.65
N ALA A 213 7.09 13.15 13.77
CA ALA A 213 8.28 12.33 13.74
C ALA A 213 8.07 11.01 12.96
N LEU A 214 6.83 10.50 12.88
CA LEU A 214 6.53 9.25 12.18
C LEU A 214 6.73 9.34 10.66
N PHE A 215 6.74 10.56 10.10
CA PHE A 215 6.90 10.80 8.66
C PHE A 215 8.36 10.80 8.19
N SER A 216 9.32 10.75 9.13
CA SER A 216 10.75 10.90 8.86
C SER A 216 11.56 9.71 9.43
N PRO A 217 11.31 8.47 8.96
CA PRO A 217 12.01 7.29 9.45
C PRO A 217 13.51 7.34 9.11
N GLN A 218 14.32 6.64 9.92
CA GLN A 218 15.75 6.52 9.69
C GLN A 218 16.03 5.41 8.67
N VAL A 219 16.36 5.82 7.44
CA VAL A 219 16.70 4.97 6.31
C VAL A 219 17.97 5.46 5.63
N THR A 220 18.67 4.55 4.96
CA THR A 220 19.84 4.90 4.14
C THR A 220 19.43 5.70 2.89
N PRO A 221 20.36 6.43 2.25
CA PRO A 221 20.07 7.15 1.00
C PRO A 221 19.53 6.24 -0.11
N ASP A 222 20.10 5.04 -0.28
CA ASP A 222 19.66 4.09 -1.31
C ASP A 222 18.24 3.58 -1.02
N GLU A 223 17.93 3.24 0.25
CA GLU A 223 16.57 2.87 0.66
C GLU A 223 15.58 4.02 0.41
N ARG A 224 15.96 5.27 0.74
CA ARG A 224 15.11 6.45 0.51
C ARG A 224 14.72 6.57 -0.96
N ASP A 225 15.67 6.40 -1.86
CA ASP A 225 15.42 6.53 -3.30
C ASP A 225 14.44 5.45 -3.79
N ASP A 226 14.62 4.20 -3.36
CA ASP A 226 13.69 3.10 -3.67
C ASP A 226 12.30 3.32 -3.09
N ILE A 227 12.22 3.78 -1.83
CA ILE A 227 10.97 4.05 -1.10
C ILE A 227 10.16 5.14 -1.78
N VAL A 228 10.79 6.26 -2.13
CA VAL A 228 10.11 7.41 -2.72
C VAL A 228 9.80 7.17 -4.20
N ALA A 229 10.63 6.42 -4.91
CA ALA A 229 10.39 6.14 -6.32
C ALA A 229 9.30 5.08 -6.56
N GLU A 230 9.19 4.06 -5.70
CA GLU A 230 8.42 2.86 -6.05
C GLU A 230 7.80 2.09 -4.87
N GLU A 231 8.53 1.94 -3.76
CA GLU A 231 8.14 0.98 -2.74
C GLU A 231 7.09 1.50 -1.76
N GLY A 232 7.19 2.77 -1.34
CA GLY A 232 6.42 3.29 -0.21
C GLY A 232 6.96 2.85 1.15
N TRP A 233 6.32 3.29 2.23
CA TRP A 233 6.73 2.97 3.61
C TRP A 233 5.53 2.91 4.54
N VAL A 234 5.63 2.14 5.62
CA VAL A 234 4.61 2.04 6.67
C VAL A 234 4.79 3.20 7.66
N LEU A 235 3.74 3.99 7.89
CA LEU A 235 3.81 5.10 8.84
C LEU A 235 4.10 4.60 10.25
N GLY A 236 5.13 5.17 10.89
CA GLY A 236 5.58 4.79 12.23
C GLY A 236 6.45 3.54 12.30
N LEU A 237 6.80 2.94 11.17
CA LEU A 237 7.86 1.93 11.11
C LEU A 237 9.23 2.61 11.19
N GLY A 238 10.00 2.34 12.24
CA GLY A 238 11.30 2.94 12.52
C GLY A 238 12.18 2.05 13.35
#